data_AF-A0A8X7PWA1-F1
#
_entry.id   AF-A0A8X7PWA1-F1
#
_cell.length_a   1.000
_cell.length_b   1.000
_cell.length_c   1.000
_cell.angle_alpha   90.00
_cell.angle_beta   90.00
_cell.angle_gamma   90.00
#
_symmetry.space_group_name_H-M   'P 1'
#
loop_
_entity.id
_entity.type
_entity.pdbx_description
1 polymer ?
#
loop_
_entity_poly.entity_id
_entity_poly.type
_entity_poly.pdbx_seq_one_letter_code
_entity_poly.pdbx_strand_id
1 'polypeptide(L)'
;MDLPHVWLWTMLLAFVLTWMIFHFNNQRKKKSMLKLAEAATEEIREGVADIIIVGAGVGGSALAYALAKDGRRVHVIERDMREPERIMGEVMQPGGRFMLAKLGLQEMNQET
;
A
#
# COMPACT_ATOMS: atom_id res chain seq x y z
N MET A 1 -17.81 63.25 -27.62
CA MET A 1 -17.93 62.89 -26.20
C MET A 1 -18.73 61.60 -26.23
N ASP A 2 -18.17 60.39 -26.13
CA ASP A 2 -17.59 59.79 -24.92
C ASP A 2 -16.63 58.63 -25.26
N LEU A 3 -15.51 58.88 -25.94
CA LEU A 3 -14.56 57.79 -26.25
C LEU A 3 -13.83 57.13 -25.04
N PRO A 4 -13.59 57.78 -23.89
CA PRO A 4 -12.75 57.19 -22.84
C PRO A 4 -13.44 56.13 -21.98
N HIS A 5 -14.77 56.15 -21.86
CA HIS A 5 -15.48 55.19 -21.01
C HIS A 5 -15.48 53.76 -21.60
N VAL A 6 -15.62 53.61 -22.92
CA VAL A 6 -15.63 52.30 -23.60
C VAL A 6 -14.30 51.56 -23.42
N TRP A 7 -13.18 52.29 -23.49
CA TRP A 7 -11.85 51.73 -23.26
C TRP A 7 -11.65 51.25 -21.82
N LEU A 8 -12.21 51.97 -20.84
CA LEU A 8 -12.18 51.57 -19.44
C LEU A 8 -12.95 50.25 -19.20
N TRP A 9 -14.17 50.14 -19.74
CA TRP A 9 -15.00 48.94 -19.60
C TRP A 9 -14.40 47.71 -20.31
N THR A 10 -13.77 47.89 -21.46
CA THR A 10 -13.11 46.78 -22.18
C THR A 10 -11.87 46.26 -21.46
N MET A 11 -11.05 47.14 -20.88
CA MET A 11 -9.91 46.74 -20.04
C MET A 11 -10.36 46.00 -18.78
N LEU A 12 -11.45 46.45 -18.15
CA LEU A 12 -12.01 45.81 -16.97
C LEU A 12 -12.59 44.43 -17.30
N LEU A 13 -13.30 44.30 -18.44
CA LEU A 13 -13.81 43.02 -18.93
C LEU A 13 -12.67 42.03 -19.23
N ALA A 14 -11.61 42.48 -19.90
CA ALA A 14 -10.44 41.65 -20.22
C ALA A 14 -9.71 41.18 -18.94
N PHE A 15 -9.58 42.04 -17.94
CA PHE A 15 -9.00 41.68 -16.65
C PHE A 15 -9.85 40.64 -15.91
N VAL A 16 -11.17 40.82 -15.84
CA VAL A 16 -12.09 39.86 -15.20
C VAL A 16 -12.10 38.52 -15.93
N LEU A 17 -12.11 38.51 -17.27
CA LEU A 17 -12.02 37.29 -18.07
C LEU A 17 -10.70 36.55 -17.81
N THR A 18 -9.59 37.27 -17.81
CA THR A 18 -8.27 36.69 -17.56
C THR A 18 -8.17 36.15 -16.13
N TRP A 19 -8.70 36.87 -15.14
CA TRP A 19 -8.78 36.43 -13.76
C TRP A 19 -9.71 35.21 -13.60
N MET A 20 -10.87 35.17 -14.26
CA MET A 20 -11.76 34.01 -14.26
C MET A 20 -11.06 32.77 -14.83
N ILE A 21 -10.37 32.91 -15.97
CA ILE A 21 -9.61 31.81 -16.59
C ILE A 21 -8.49 31.36 -15.65
N PHE A 22 -7.71 32.29 -15.09
CA PHE A 22 -6.63 32.00 -14.15
C PHE A 22 -7.15 31.31 -12.89
N HIS A 23 -8.20 31.85 -12.28
CA HIS A 23 -8.81 31.32 -11.07
C HIS A 23 -9.35 29.91 -11.35
N PHE A 24 -10.06 29.70 -12.45
CA PHE A 24 -10.56 28.39 -12.83
C PHE A 24 -9.42 27.38 -13.08
N ASN A 25 -8.35 27.79 -13.76
CA ASN A 25 -7.17 26.92 -13.97
C ASN A 25 -6.48 26.57 -12.64
N ASN A 26 -6.32 27.53 -11.75
CA ASN A 26 -5.68 27.33 -10.45
C ASN A 26 -6.52 26.39 -9.58
N GLN A 27 -7.85 26.53 -9.60
CA GLN A 27 -8.76 25.63 -8.89
C GLN A 27 -8.74 24.21 -9.47
N ARG A 28 -8.61 24.05 -10.80
CA ARG A 28 -8.44 22.74 -11.44
C ARG A 28 -7.14 22.05 -11.01
N LYS A 29 -6.02 22.77 -11.00
CA LYS A 29 -4.73 22.24 -10.53
C LYS A 29 -4.76 21.80 -9.07
N LYS A 30 -5.44 22.57 -8.19
CA LYS A 30 -5.62 22.19 -6.79
C LYS A 30 -6.42 20.89 -6.64
N LYS A 31 -7.54 20.75 -7.36
CA LYS A 31 -8.37 19.54 -7.33
C LYS A 31 -7.63 18.30 -7.86
N SER A 32 -6.83 18.44 -8.92
CA SER A 32 -6.05 17.31 -9.44
C SER A 32 -4.96 16.85 -8.47
N MET A 33 -4.27 17.80 -7.81
CA MET A 33 -3.27 17.49 -6.78
C MET A 33 -3.89 16.78 -5.57
N LEU A 34 -5.05 17.26 -5.09
CA LEU A 34 -5.80 16.62 -4.01
C LEU A 34 -6.19 15.18 -4.38
N LYS A 35 -6.71 14.98 -5.60
CA LYS A 35 -7.07 13.65 -6.08
C LYS A 35 -5.85 12.71 -6.19
N LEU A 36 -4.70 13.23 -6.60
CA LEU A 36 -3.46 12.45 -6.67
C LEU A 36 -2.94 12.07 -5.28
N ALA A 37 -3.00 13.00 -4.32
CA ALA A 37 -2.61 12.75 -2.94
C ALA A 37 -3.54 11.75 -2.25
N GLU A 38 -4.84 11.84 -2.50
CA GLU A 38 -5.84 10.90 -1.98
C GLU A 38 -5.65 9.50 -2.58
N ALA A 39 -5.42 9.39 -3.89
CA ALA A 39 -5.10 8.12 -4.54
C ALA A 39 -3.83 7.47 -3.98
N ALA A 40 -2.75 8.25 -3.78
CA ALA A 40 -1.52 7.76 -3.17
C ALA A 40 -1.73 7.33 -1.71
N THR A 41 -2.59 8.02 -0.96
CA THR A 41 -2.92 7.66 0.43
C THR A 41 -3.71 6.36 0.48
N GLU A 42 -4.64 6.15 -0.43
CA GLU A 42 -5.40 4.89 -0.52
C GLU A 42 -4.53 3.72 -0.97
N GLU A 43 -3.59 3.89 -1.90
CA GLU A 43 -2.61 2.84 -2.24
C GLU A 43 -1.76 2.45 -1.01
N ILE A 44 -1.33 3.43 -0.22
CA ILE A 44 -0.62 3.14 1.03
C ILE A 44 -1.52 2.35 1.99
N ARG A 45 -2.79 2.72 2.14
CA ARG A 45 -3.75 2.03 3.03
C ARG A 45 -4.07 0.61 2.59
N GLU A 46 -4.18 0.34 1.29
CA GLU A 46 -4.31 -1.02 0.76
C GLU A 46 -3.04 -1.84 1.05
N GLY A 47 -1.86 -1.23 0.94
CA GLY A 47 -0.56 -1.85 1.23
C GLY A 47 -0.18 -1.96 2.71
N VAL A 48 -0.91 -1.33 3.65
CA VAL A 48 -0.60 -1.43 5.09
C VAL A 48 -0.94 -2.82 5.60
N ALA A 49 0.08 -3.59 5.94
CA ALA A 49 -0.12 -4.83 6.69
C ALA A 49 -0.61 -4.53 8.11
N ASP A 50 -1.55 -5.34 8.59
CA ASP A 50 -2.04 -5.26 9.97
C ASP A 50 -0.98 -5.82 10.94
N ILE A 51 -0.14 -6.74 10.45
CA ILE A 51 0.89 -7.43 11.23
C ILE A 51 2.17 -7.52 10.40
N ILE A 52 3.30 -7.13 11.01
CA ILE A 52 4.64 -7.32 10.45
C ILE A 52 5.36 -8.41 11.26
N ILE A 53 5.83 -9.45 10.57
CA ILE A 53 6.61 -10.53 11.16
C ILE A 53 8.06 -10.38 10.70
N VAL A 54 8.99 -10.32 11.66
CA VAL A 54 10.42 -10.27 11.38
C VAL A 54 11.00 -11.67 11.56
N GLY A 55 11.49 -12.26 10.47
CA GLY A 55 11.99 -13.63 10.35
C GLY A 55 10.98 -14.55 9.66
N ALA A 56 11.38 -15.16 8.54
CA ALA A 56 10.61 -16.17 7.77
C ALA A 56 11.14 -17.60 7.99
N GLY A 57 11.73 -17.88 9.16
CA GLY A 57 12.03 -19.25 9.59
C GLY A 57 10.76 -20.06 9.90
N VAL A 58 10.92 -21.30 10.37
CA VAL A 58 9.81 -22.24 10.65
C VAL A 58 8.67 -21.60 11.45
N GLY A 59 8.98 -20.93 12.57
CA GLY A 59 7.98 -20.28 13.41
C GLY A 59 7.33 -19.05 12.77
N GLY A 60 8.13 -18.21 12.11
CA GLY A 60 7.63 -16.98 11.47
C GLY A 60 6.72 -17.28 10.29
N SER A 61 7.08 -18.27 9.46
CA SER A 61 6.28 -18.73 8.32
C SER A 61 4.99 -19.43 8.77
N ALA A 62 5.05 -20.27 9.80
CA ALA A 62 3.86 -20.90 10.37
C ALA A 62 2.89 -19.87 10.97
N LEU A 63 3.43 -18.87 11.69
CA LEU A 63 2.64 -17.77 12.25
C LEU A 63 2.02 -16.90 11.16
N ALA A 64 2.79 -16.56 10.12
CA ALA A 64 2.30 -15.80 8.97
C ALA A 64 1.13 -16.53 8.30
N TYR A 65 1.28 -17.84 8.08
CA TYR A 65 0.23 -18.67 7.50
C TYR A 65 -1.03 -18.69 8.36
N ALA A 66 -0.91 -18.91 9.67
CA ALA A 66 -2.05 -18.95 10.58
C ALA A 66 -2.83 -17.62 10.57
N LEU A 67 -2.12 -16.49 10.66
CA LEU A 67 -2.72 -15.16 10.66
C LEU A 67 -3.34 -14.79 9.32
N ALA A 68 -2.69 -15.17 8.20
CA ALA A 68 -3.24 -14.97 6.86
C ALA A 68 -4.51 -15.79 6.65
N LYS A 69 -4.54 -17.04 7.15
CA LYS A 69 -5.74 -17.90 7.13
C LYS A 69 -6.89 -17.32 7.95
N ASP A 70 -6.59 -16.61 9.03
CA ASP A 70 -7.56 -15.84 9.83
C ASP A 70 -7.95 -14.48 9.20
N GLY A 71 -7.51 -14.22 7.96
CA GLY A 71 -7.88 -13.03 7.17
C GLY A 71 -7.11 -11.76 7.54
N ARG A 72 -5.97 -11.86 8.21
CA ARG A 72 -5.10 -10.71 8.51
C ARG A 72 -4.16 -10.42 7.34
N ARG A 73 -3.91 -9.14 7.06
CA ARG A 73 -2.86 -8.74 6.11
C ARG A 73 -1.51 -8.81 6.83
N VAL A 74 -0.69 -9.77 6.44
CA VAL A 74 0.60 -10.04 7.09
C VAL A 74 1.73 -9.72 6.12
N HIS A 75 2.72 -8.96 6.59
CA HIS A 75 3.96 -8.72 5.87
C HIS A 75 5.12 -9.39 6.61
N VAL A 76 5.89 -10.23 5.91
CA VAL A 76 7.03 -10.95 6.50
C VAL A 76 8.31 -10.36 5.94
N ILE A 77 9.25 -10.06 6.82
CA ILE A 77 10.58 -9.55 6.47
C ILE A 77 11.60 -10.57 6.95
N GLU A 78 12.41 -11.10 6.05
CA GLU A 78 13.52 -11.99 6.37
C GLU A 78 14.83 -11.40 5.83
N ARG A 79 15.94 -11.70 6.50
CA ARG A 79 17.27 -11.23 6.08
C ARG A 79 17.67 -11.77 4.72
N ASP A 80 17.37 -13.04 4.47
CA ASP A 80 17.72 -13.75 3.25
C ASP A 80 16.62 -14.75 2.87
N MET A 81 16.01 -14.55 1.70
CA MET A 81 14.95 -15.42 1.17
C MET A 81 15.51 -16.64 0.43
N ARG A 82 16.83 -16.78 0.32
CA ARG A 82 17.46 -17.97 -0.25
C ARG A 82 17.33 -19.13 0.71
N GLU A 83 17.32 -20.33 0.14
CA GLU A 83 17.35 -21.55 0.93
C GLU A 83 18.58 -21.54 1.86
N PRO A 84 18.38 -21.68 3.18
CA PRO A 84 19.47 -21.56 4.12
C PRO A 84 20.26 -22.87 4.17
N GLU A 85 21.55 -22.80 3.90
CA GLU A 85 22.48 -23.94 4.00
C GLU A 85 22.82 -24.22 5.48
N ARG A 86 21.93 -24.96 6.18
CA ARG A 86 22.09 -25.31 7.60
C ARG A 86 21.44 -26.66 7.94
N ILE A 87 22.15 -27.50 8.68
CA ILE A 87 21.74 -28.85 9.16
C ILE A 87 20.81 -28.76 10.39
N MET A 88 20.00 -27.71 10.50
CA MET A 88 19.13 -27.46 11.65
C MET A 88 17.67 -27.62 11.27
N GLY A 89 16.89 -28.33 12.09
CA GLY A 89 15.45 -28.46 11.90
C GLY A 89 15.01 -29.63 11.00
N GLU A 90 15.92 -30.54 10.66
CA GLU A 90 15.64 -31.72 9.84
C GLU A 90 14.66 -32.69 10.51
N VAL A 91 14.75 -32.82 11.83
CA VAL A 91 13.88 -33.69 12.62
C VAL A 91 12.79 -32.85 13.30
N MET A 92 11.56 -33.07 12.87
CA MET A 92 10.39 -32.48 13.50
C MET A 92 9.92 -33.34 14.67
N GLN A 93 9.81 -32.74 15.85
CA GLN A 93 9.25 -33.40 17.03
C GLN A 93 7.77 -33.79 16.79
N PRO A 94 7.26 -34.90 17.39
CA PRO A 94 5.88 -35.33 17.22
C PRO A 94 4.84 -34.24 17.56
N GLY A 95 5.10 -33.47 18.62
CA GLY A 95 4.25 -32.33 18.99
C GLY A 95 4.24 -31.22 17.94
N GLY A 96 5.37 -30.97 17.26
CA GLY A 96 5.47 -30.00 16.17
C GLY A 96 4.65 -30.43 14.94
N ARG A 97 4.76 -31.71 14.54
CA ARG A 97 3.93 -32.27 13.45
C ARG A 97 2.43 -32.17 13.77
N PHE A 98 2.04 -32.42 15.02
CA PHE A 98 0.65 -32.28 15.45
C PHE A 98 0.13 -30.83 15.37
N MET A 99 0.96 -29.84 15.72
CA MET A 99 0.56 -28.44 15.58
C MET A 99 0.47 -28.01 14.11
N LEU A 100 1.37 -28.48 13.24
CA LEU A 100 1.27 -28.27 11.79
C LEU A 100 0.00 -28.91 11.21
N ALA A 101 -0.36 -30.10 11.68
CA ALA A 101 -1.62 -30.78 11.32
C ALA A 101 -2.84 -29.91 11.64
N LYS A 102 -2.89 -29.32 12.84
CA LYS A 102 -3.98 -28.40 13.23
C LYS A 102 -4.08 -27.17 12.33
N LEU A 103 -2.95 -26.68 11.82
CA LEU A 103 -2.93 -25.56 10.88
C LEU A 103 -3.31 -25.99 9.45
N GLY A 104 -3.30 -27.28 9.14
CA GLY A 104 -3.48 -27.81 7.78
C GLY A 104 -2.20 -27.80 6.95
N LEU A 105 -1.03 -27.71 7.60
CA LEU A 105 0.30 -27.65 6.99
C LEU A 105 1.03 -29.01 7.03
N GLN A 106 0.29 -30.10 7.17
CA GLN A 106 0.85 -31.41 7.50
C GLN A 106 1.68 -32.03 6.36
N GLU A 107 1.39 -31.66 5.11
CA GLU A 107 2.03 -32.19 3.90
C GLU A 107 3.29 -31.42 3.47
N MET A 108 3.63 -30.30 4.12
CA MET A 108 4.82 -29.51 3.74
C MET A 108 6.17 -30.23 3.96
N ASN A 109 6.17 -31.39 4.64
CA ASN A 109 7.37 -32.17 4.94
C ASN A 109 7.46 -33.51 4.15
N GLN A 110 6.71 -33.66 3.07
CA GLN A 110 6.83 -34.83 2.17
C GLN A 110 7.73 -34.47 0.99
N GLU A 111 9.04 -34.59 1.20
CA GLU A 111 9.96 -34.79 0.09
C GLU A 111 9.64 -36.16 -0.53
N THR A 112 9.35 -36.15 -1.83
CA THR A 112 9.31 -37.34 -2.68
C THR A 112 10.71 -37.61 -3.20
#